data_AF-A0AAV4BEM7-F1
#
_entry.id   AF-A0AAV4BEM7-F1
#
_cell.length_a   1.000
_cell.length_b   1.000
_cell.length_c   1.000
_cell.angle_alpha   90.00
_cell.angle_beta   90.00
_cell.angle_gamma   90.00
#
_symmetry.space_group_name_H-M   'P 1'
#
loop_
_entity.id
_entity.type
_entity.pdbx_description
1 polymer ?
#
loop_
_entity_poly.entity_id
_entity_poly.type
_entity_poly.pdbx_seq_one_letter_code
_entity_poly.pdbx_strand_id
1 'polypeptide(L)'
;MLQSQVLQNLAGCDEYIQHTNRVMRTVSEFCVRELRSVGVKVAAPQGGFYMFPNFDVIRPALESRGITTGQAMCDFILEDISVALLPGGPAHNRPAHELTARLCFVNFDGALSLAESRSRGLSKSLDDDFVKDFCAPLYGGIMVLKKWVAKLRKEQGETSLCVNGETH
;
A
#
# COMPACT_ATOMS: atom_id res chain seq x y z
N MET A 1 3.97 20.14 32.96
CA MET A 1 3.67 18.69 32.94
C MET A 1 2.90 18.43 31.65
N LEU A 2 3.51 17.77 30.66
CA LEU A 2 2.96 17.68 29.30
C LEU A 2 1.65 16.87 29.28
N GLN A 3 0.67 17.33 28.50
CA GLN A 3 -0.61 16.66 28.26
C GLN A 3 -0.49 15.19 27.81
N SER A 4 0.67 14.75 27.31
CA SER A 4 0.94 13.37 26.90
C SER A 4 1.00 12.35 28.03
N GLN A 5 1.35 12.76 29.26
CA GLN A 5 1.44 11.82 30.41
C GLN A 5 0.07 11.48 31.02
N VAL A 6 -0.96 12.27 30.73
CA VAL A 6 -2.32 12.05 31.27
C VAL A 6 -3.02 10.89 30.57
N LEU A 7 -2.76 10.69 29.28
CA LEU A 7 -3.33 9.59 28.50
C LEU A 7 -2.63 8.25 28.73
N GLN A 8 -1.39 8.26 29.24
CA GLN A 8 -0.55 7.07 29.44
C GLN A 8 -0.90 6.27 30.72
N ASN A 9 -1.92 6.67 31.48
CA ASN A 9 -2.27 6.07 32.77
C ASN A 9 -3.78 5.84 32.95
N LEU A 10 -4.55 5.82 31.85
CA LEU A 10 -5.95 5.40 31.86
C LEU A 10 -6.01 4.00 31.25
N ALA A 11 -6.41 2.99 32.03
CA ALA A 11 -6.38 1.58 31.61
C ALA A 11 -7.11 1.32 30.27
N GLY A 12 -8.16 2.09 29.95
CA GLY A 12 -8.85 2.02 28.66
C GLY A 12 -8.07 2.62 27.48
N CYS A 13 -7.16 3.57 27.73
CA CYS A 13 -6.29 4.14 26.71
C CYS A 13 -5.15 3.21 26.33
N ASP A 14 -4.54 2.51 27.29
CA ASP A 14 -3.43 1.59 27.01
C ASP A 14 -3.88 0.39 26.18
N GLU A 15 -5.01 -0.22 26.54
CA GLU A 15 -5.63 -1.32 25.78
C GLU A 15 -5.96 -0.87 24.35
N TYR A 16 -6.61 0.29 24.21
CA TYR A 16 -6.93 0.86 22.90
C TYR A 16 -5.67 1.07 22.04
N ILE A 17 -4.61 1.64 22.62
CA ILE A 17 -3.34 1.88 21.93
C ILE A 17 -2.70 0.55 21.50
N GLN A 18 -2.70 -0.46 22.37
CA GLN A 18 -2.14 -1.78 22.08
C GLN A 18 -2.86 -2.44 20.90
N HIS A 19 -4.20 -2.49 20.95
CA HIS A 19 -4.98 -3.12 19.89
C HIS A 19 -4.94 -2.33 18.58
N THR A 20 -4.98 -1.00 18.64
CA THR A 20 -4.86 -0.15 17.45
C THR A 20 -3.49 -0.31 16.79
N ASN A 21 -2.40 -0.26 17.56
CA ASN A 21 -1.05 -0.48 17.03
C ASN A 21 -0.88 -1.87 16.43
N ARG A 22 -1.50 -2.90 17.04
CA ARG A 22 -1.50 -4.26 16.52
C ARG A 22 -2.20 -4.34 15.16
N VAL A 23 -3.41 -3.77 15.03
CA VAL A 23 -4.15 -3.71 13.75
C VAL A 23 -3.34 -2.95 12.69
N MET A 24 -2.85 -1.76 13.03
CA MET A 24 -2.09 -0.91 12.11
C MET A 24 -0.80 -1.59 11.63
N ARG A 25 -0.08 -2.26 12.53
CA ARG A 25 1.11 -3.04 12.17
C ARG A 25 0.77 -4.14 11.17
N THR A 26 -0.19 -5.00 11.50
CA THR A 26 -0.60 -6.12 10.64
C THR A 26 -1.02 -5.65 9.25
N VAL A 27 -1.85 -4.60 9.17
CA VAL A 27 -2.29 -4.03 7.91
C VAL A 27 -1.13 -3.46 7.10
N SER A 28 -0.23 -2.72 7.75
CA SER A 28 0.91 -2.11 7.07
C SER A 28 1.91 -3.15 6.54
N GLU A 29 2.15 -4.22 7.31
CA GLU A 29 3.03 -5.33 6.95
C GLU A 29 2.45 -6.12 5.77
N PHE A 30 1.12 -6.36 5.78
CA PHE A 30 0.41 -6.94 4.64
C PHE A 30 0.66 -6.12 3.36
N CYS A 31 0.39 -4.81 3.40
CA CYS A 31 0.58 -3.93 2.24
C CYS A 31 2.03 -3.96 1.71
N VAL A 32 3.01 -3.86 2.61
CA VAL A 32 4.43 -3.90 2.26
C VAL A 32 4.81 -5.23 1.62
N ARG A 33 4.39 -6.36 2.21
CA ARG A 33 4.70 -7.70 1.70
C ARG A 33 4.09 -7.92 0.31
N GLU A 34 2.81 -7.59 0.14
CA GLU A 34 2.10 -7.80 -1.12
C GLU A 34 2.69 -6.95 -2.25
N LEU A 35 2.98 -5.68 -2.01
CA LEU A 35 3.58 -4.80 -3.03
C LEU A 35 5.03 -5.20 -3.35
N ARG A 36 5.84 -5.53 -2.34
CA ARG A 36 7.22 -5.99 -2.56
C ARG A 36 7.26 -7.30 -3.33
N SER A 37 6.28 -8.19 -3.16
CA SER A 37 6.22 -9.47 -3.88
C SER A 37 6.15 -9.32 -5.40
N VAL A 38 5.70 -8.16 -5.90
CA VAL A 38 5.67 -7.82 -7.33
C VAL A 38 6.76 -6.84 -7.75
N GLY A 39 7.74 -6.57 -6.88
CA GLY A 39 8.92 -5.75 -7.15
C GLY A 39 8.74 -4.25 -6.89
N VAL A 40 7.59 -3.81 -6.37
CA VAL A 40 7.42 -2.42 -5.93
C VAL A 40 8.32 -2.17 -4.74
N LYS A 41 9.10 -1.08 -4.79
CA LYS A 41 9.96 -0.69 -3.68
C LYS A 41 9.11 0.07 -2.66
N VAL A 42 9.05 -0.43 -1.43
CA VAL A 42 8.28 0.18 -0.34
C VAL A 42 9.14 0.16 0.91
N ALA A 43 9.29 1.28 1.61
CA ALA A 43 9.88 1.30 2.94
C ALA A 43 8.88 0.75 3.95
N ALA A 44 9.34 -0.09 4.89
CA ALA A 44 8.48 -0.55 5.97
C ALA A 44 8.12 0.66 6.86
N PRO A 45 6.82 0.94 7.11
CA PRO A 45 6.44 2.06 7.95
C PRO A 45 6.82 1.76 9.40
N GLN A 46 7.41 2.75 10.08
CA GLN A 46 7.70 2.69 11.52
C GLN A 46 6.57 3.28 12.38
N GLY A 47 5.51 3.75 11.72
CA GLY A 47 4.34 4.40 12.30
C GLY A 47 3.53 5.13 11.23
N GLY A 48 2.39 5.70 11.61
CA GLY A 48 1.50 6.42 10.70
C GLY A 48 0.50 5.51 9.97
N PHE A 49 -0.16 6.07 8.96
CA PHE A 49 -1.27 5.45 8.22
C PHE A 49 -1.09 5.49 6.69
N TYR A 50 0.12 5.85 6.23
CA TYR A 50 0.46 5.91 4.82
C TYR A 50 1.90 5.46 4.53
N MET A 51 2.15 5.12 3.28
CA MET A 51 3.47 4.75 2.75
C MET A 51 3.70 5.34 1.36
N PHE A 52 4.94 5.32 0.88
CA PHE A 52 5.34 5.78 -0.45
C PHE A 52 5.92 4.64 -1.30
N PRO A 53 5.08 3.73 -1.84
CA PRO A 53 5.51 2.78 -2.86
C PRO A 53 6.08 3.50 -4.09
N ASN A 54 7.21 2.99 -4.59
CA ASN A 54 7.83 3.36 -5.85
C ASN A 54 7.56 2.25 -6.88
N PHE A 55 6.92 2.63 -7.98
CA PHE A 55 6.48 1.79 -9.08
C PHE A 55 7.43 1.84 -10.29
N ASP A 56 8.68 2.28 -10.14
CA ASP A 56 9.65 2.30 -11.25
C ASP A 56 9.88 0.92 -11.87
N VAL A 57 9.57 -0.17 -11.15
CA VAL A 57 9.60 -1.53 -11.68
C VAL A 57 8.68 -1.72 -12.90
N ILE A 58 7.66 -0.88 -13.08
CA ILE A 58 6.78 -0.89 -14.24
C ILE A 58 6.98 0.31 -15.19
N ARG A 59 8.05 1.08 -15.01
CA ARG A 59 8.33 2.28 -15.81
C ARG A 59 8.27 2.05 -17.33
N PRO A 60 8.93 1.02 -17.92
CA PRO A 60 8.89 0.85 -19.37
C PRO A 60 7.49 0.67 -19.95
N ALA A 61 6.60 -0.07 -19.26
CA ALA A 61 5.20 -0.23 -19.69
C ALA A 61 4.43 1.09 -19.63
N LEU A 62 4.65 1.89 -18.59
CA LEU A 62 3.99 3.18 -18.44
C LEU A 62 4.50 4.18 -19.49
N GLU A 63 5.80 4.22 -19.74
CA GLU A 63 6.40 5.11 -20.74
C GLU A 63 5.95 4.76 -22.17
N SER A 64 5.77 3.47 -22.51
CA SER A 64 5.20 3.07 -23.80
C SER A 64 3.76 3.57 -24.03
N ARG A 65 3.07 3.99 -22.97
CA ARG A 65 1.72 4.57 -22.97
C ARG A 65 1.75 6.10 -22.81
N GLY A 66 2.92 6.73 -22.85
CA GLY A 66 3.09 8.17 -22.62
C GLY A 66 3.00 8.59 -21.15
N ILE A 67 2.96 7.65 -20.20
CA ILE A 67 2.83 7.93 -18.77
C ILE A 67 4.23 8.05 -18.16
N THR A 68 4.64 9.28 -17.86
CA THR A 68 6.01 9.62 -17.41
C THR A 68 6.06 10.34 -16.07
N THR A 69 4.92 10.58 -15.43
CA THR A 69 4.80 11.31 -14.17
C THR A 69 4.01 10.54 -13.13
N GLY A 70 4.27 10.80 -11.84
CA GLY A 70 3.51 10.20 -10.74
C GLY A 70 2.03 10.58 -10.78
N GLN A 71 1.68 11.77 -11.27
CA GLN A 71 0.30 12.20 -11.48
C GLN A 71 -0.40 11.34 -12.52
N ALA A 72 0.15 11.28 -13.74
CA ALA A 72 -0.42 10.48 -14.82
C ALA A 72 -0.52 8.99 -14.46
N MET A 73 0.43 8.47 -13.69
CA MET A 73 0.36 7.11 -13.17
C MET A 73 -0.82 6.93 -12.19
N CYS A 74 -1.02 7.85 -11.24
CA CYS A 74 -2.14 7.75 -10.30
C CYS A 74 -3.50 7.88 -11.01
N ASP A 75 -3.60 8.76 -12.00
CA ASP A 75 -4.81 8.91 -12.82
C ASP A 75 -5.10 7.61 -13.58
N PHE A 76 -4.07 7.01 -14.20
CA PHE A 76 -4.22 5.74 -14.90
C PHE A 76 -4.58 4.57 -13.98
N ILE A 77 -4.02 4.51 -12.77
CA ILE A 77 -4.41 3.49 -11.77
C ILE A 77 -5.89 3.65 -11.40
N LEU A 78 -6.37 4.89 -11.24
CA LEU A 78 -7.78 5.15 -10.95
C LEU A 78 -8.68 4.73 -12.11
N GLU A 79 -8.32 5.07 -13.35
CA GLU A 79 -9.10 4.74 -14.54
C GLU A 79 -9.12 3.23 -14.84
N ASP A 80 -7.97 2.56 -14.80
CA ASP A 80 -7.83 1.16 -15.24
C ASP A 80 -8.31 0.17 -14.19
N ILE A 81 -8.06 0.44 -12.90
CA ILE A 81 -8.34 -0.51 -11.81
C ILE A 81 -9.16 0.05 -10.66
N SER A 82 -9.68 1.27 -10.78
CA SER A 82 -10.55 1.90 -9.76
C SER A 82 -9.90 1.99 -8.37
N VAL A 83 -8.57 2.16 -8.32
CA VAL A 83 -7.82 2.38 -7.07
C VAL A 83 -7.34 3.82 -7.00
N ALA A 84 -7.82 4.57 -6.02
CA ALA A 84 -7.39 5.95 -5.82
C ALA A 84 -6.08 6.01 -5.01
N LEU A 85 -5.07 6.67 -5.56
CA LEU A 85 -3.81 6.99 -4.89
C LEU A 85 -3.48 8.46 -5.09
N LEU A 86 -2.62 9.02 -4.23
CA LEU A 86 -2.14 10.39 -4.37
C LEU A 86 -0.70 10.39 -4.91
N PRO A 87 -0.34 11.22 -5.89
CA PRO A 87 1.03 11.28 -6.38
C PRO A 87 2.02 11.69 -5.30
N GLY A 88 3.21 11.10 -5.33
CA GLY A 88 4.29 11.46 -4.40
C GLY A 88 4.84 12.86 -4.66
N GLY A 89 4.78 13.35 -5.90
CA GLY A 89 5.38 14.60 -6.32
C GLY A 89 4.51 15.41 -7.29
N PRO A 90 4.70 16.74 -7.37
CA PRO A 90 5.60 17.54 -6.53
C PRO A 90 5.01 17.90 -5.15
N ALA A 91 3.70 17.75 -4.96
CA ALA A 91 3.00 18.22 -3.76
C ALA A 91 3.47 17.61 -2.43
N HIS A 92 4.12 16.45 -2.45
CA HIS A 92 4.67 15.79 -1.25
C HIS A 92 6.20 15.66 -1.28
N ASN A 93 6.89 16.63 -1.89
CA ASN A 93 8.36 16.73 -1.94
C ASN A 93 9.06 15.52 -2.60
N ARG A 94 8.41 14.88 -3.58
CA ARG A 94 9.07 13.96 -4.53
C ARG A 94 9.18 14.61 -5.92
N PRO A 95 10.13 14.19 -6.76
CA PRO A 95 10.18 14.63 -8.15
C PRO A 95 8.90 14.24 -8.90
N ALA A 96 8.41 15.10 -9.81
CA ALA A 96 7.18 14.82 -10.57
C ALA A 96 7.29 13.58 -11.48
N HIS A 97 8.50 13.25 -11.95
CA HIS A 97 8.79 12.09 -12.78
C HIS A 97 9.11 10.82 -11.98
N GLU A 98 9.19 10.93 -10.65
CA GLU A 98 9.32 9.76 -9.79
C GLU A 98 7.95 9.06 -9.71
N LEU A 99 7.91 7.77 -10.03
CA LEU A 99 6.67 6.97 -10.03
C LEU A 99 6.33 6.52 -8.60
N THR A 100 6.29 7.46 -7.66
CA THR A 100 5.85 7.23 -6.29
C THR A 100 4.43 7.72 -6.07
N ALA A 101 3.73 7.03 -5.16
CA ALA A 101 2.40 7.44 -4.72
C ALA A 101 2.30 7.38 -3.19
N ARG A 102 1.63 8.34 -2.57
CA ARG A 102 1.19 8.30 -1.18
C ARG A 102 -0.02 7.38 -1.08
N LEU A 103 0.20 6.18 -0.57
CA LEU A 103 -0.82 5.17 -0.33
C LEU A 103 -1.27 5.24 1.13
N CYS A 104 -2.53 5.61 1.38
CA CYS A 104 -3.15 5.48 2.70
C CYS A 104 -3.64 4.04 2.86
N PHE A 105 -3.15 3.35 3.89
CA PHE A 105 -3.54 1.97 4.17
C PHE A 105 -4.62 1.87 5.26
N VAL A 106 -5.35 2.96 5.52
CA VAL A 106 -6.50 2.99 6.44
C VAL A 106 -7.76 3.24 5.62
N ASN A 107 -8.17 2.22 4.89
CA ASN A 107 -9.43 2.19 4.14
C ASN A 107 -10.25 0.96 4.56
N PHE A 108 -10.76 1.00 5.78
CA PHE A 108 -11.57 -0.06 6.39
C PHE A 108 -12.28 0.47 7.65
N ASP A 109 -13.23 -0.31 8.17
CA ASP A 109 -13.91 0.02 9.42
C ASP A 109 -12.99 -0.24 10.63
N GLY A 110 -12.52 0.85 11.23
CA GLY A 110 -11.66 0.81 12.41
C GLY A 110 -12.36 0.25 13.65
N ALA A 111 -13.68 0.43 13.80
CA ALA A 111 -14.42 -0.09 14.94
C ALA A 111 -14.55 -1.62 14.85
N LEU A 112 -14.87 -2.13 13.66
CA LEU A 112 -14.97 -3.57 13.40
C LEU A 112 -13.63 -4.29 13.63
N SER A 113 -12.56 -3.78 13.00
CA SER A 113 -11.21 -4.36 13.14
C SER A 113 -10.66 -4.29 14.56
N LEU A 114 -10.94 -3.20 15.29
CA LEU A 114 -10.58 -3.07 16.71
C LEU A 114 -11.36 -4.06 17.59
N ALA A 115 -12.67 -4.21 17.38
CA ALA A 115 -13.50 -5.15 18.13
C ALA A 115 -13.03 -6.60 17.92
N GLU A 116 -12.67 -6.96 16.69
CA GLU A 116 -12.13 -8.29 16.41
C GLU A 116 -10.74 -8.49 17.04
N SER A 117 -9.87 -7.49 16.96
CA SER A 117 -8.55 -7.52 17.62
C SER A 117 -8.70 -7.77 19.13
N ARG A 118 -9.69 -7.13 19.76
CA ARG A 118 -10.05 -7.32 21.19
C ARG A 118 -10.55 -8.73 21.47
N SER A 119 -11.48 -9.23 20.67
CA SER A 119 -12.06 -10.58 20.83
C SER A 119 -11.01 -11.68 20.78
N ARG A 120 -9.98 -11.54 19.92
CA ARG A 120 -8.85 -12.49 19.83
C ARG A 120 -7.85 -12.38 21.00
N GLY A 121 -7.90 -11.32 21.79
CA GLY A 121 -6.88 -10.98 22.79
C GLY A 121 -5.51 -10.65 22.18
N LEU A 122 -4.58 -10.19 23.02
CA LEU A 122 -3.23 -9.76 22.60
C LEU A 122 -2.25 -10.90 22.35
N SER A 123 -2.52 -12.11 22.85
CA SER A 123 -1.61 -13.26 22.74
C SER A 123 -1.61 -13.91 21.36
N LYS A 124 -2.73 -13.84 20.62
CA LYS A 124 -2.83 -14.37 19.26
C LYS A 124 -2.27 -13.35 18.25
N SER A 125 -1.57 -13.76 17.20
CA SER A 125 -1.23 -12.84 16.11
C SER A 125 -2.45 -12.53 15.25
N LEU A 126 -2.44 -11.37 14.58
CA LEU A 126 -3.36 -11.10 13.47
C LEU A 126 -2.62 -11.44 12.17
N ASP A 127 -3.29 -12.16 11.30
CA ASP A 127 -2.76 -12.73 10.06
C ASP A 127 -3.44 -12.11 8.83
N ASP A 128 -3.15 -12.65 7.65
CA ASP A 128 -3.70 -12.15 6.40
C ASP A 128 -5.22 -12.36 6.31
N ASP A 129 -5.73 -13.41 6.93
CA ASP A 129 -7.18 -13.67 7.02
C ASP A 129 -7.86 -12.57 7.84
N PHE A 130 -7.24 -12.07 8.91
CA PHE A 130 -7.73 -10.88 9.60
C PHE A 130 -7.84 -9.67 8.66
N VAL A 131 -6.80 -9.38 7.85
CA VAL A 131 -6.83 -8.24 6.93
C VAL A 131 -7.90 -8.43 5.85
N LYS A 132 -8.04 -9.65 5.34
CA LYS A 132 -9.03 -10.00 4.33
C LYS A 132 -10.46 -9.83 4.83
N ASP A 133 -10.75 -10.30 6.05
CA ASP A 133 -12.11 -10.36 6.57
C ASP A 133 -12.55 -9.05 7.25
N PHE A 134 -11.63 -8.35 7.93
CA PHE A 134 -11.94 -7.16 8.74
C PHE A 134 -11.38 -5.86 8.16
N CYS A 135 -10.55 -5.93 7.12
CA CYS A 135 -10.05 -4.78 6.36
C CYS A 135 -10.32 -4.92 4.85
N ALA A 136 -11.45 -5.52 4.49
CA ALA A 136 -11.76 -5.98 3.13
C ALA A 136 -11.58 -4.95 2.01
N PRO A 137 -12.00 -3.66 2.13
CA PRO A 137 -11.80 -2.69 1.05
C PRO A 137 -10.31 -2.43 0.75
N LEU A 138 -9.49 -2.34 1.80
CA LEU A 138 -8.04 -2.24 1.66
C LEU A 138 -7.44 -3.50 1.06
N TYR A 139 -7.81 -4.68 1.57
CA TYR A 139 -7.34 -5.96 1.04
C TYR A 139 -7.60 -6.05 -0.47
N GLY A 140 -8.84 -5.76 -0.90
CA GLY A 140 -9.23 -5.75 -2.29
C GLY A 140 -8.38 -4.78 -3.13
N GLY A 141 -8.22 -3.54 -2.66
CA GLY A 141 -7.42 -2.52 -3.35
C GLY A 141 -5.95 -2.94 -3.54
N ILE A 142 -5.31 -3.47 -2.49
CA ILE A 142 -3.92 -3.93 -2.57
C ILE A 142 -3.79 -5.13 -3.50
N MET A 143 -4.72 -6.09 -3.46
CA MET A 143 -4.67 -7.28 -4.31
C MET A 143 -4.88 -6.94 -5.79
N VAL A 144 -5.78 -6.02 -6.10
CA VAL A 144 -5.98 -5.51 -7.47
C VAL A 144 -4.74 -4.76 -7.96
N LEU A 145 -4.19 -3.86 -7.13
CA LEU A 145 -2.96 -3.12 -7.44
C LEU A 145 -1.76 -4.07 -7.66
N LYS A 146 -1.60 -5.08 -6.82
CA LYS A 146 -0.58 -6.14 -6.97
C LYS A 146 -0.73 -6.85 -8.32
N LYS A 147 -1.94 -7.29 -8.68
CA LYS A 147 -2.21 -7.98 -9.95
C LYS A 147 -1.91 -7.07 -11.14
N TRP A 148 -2.27 -5.79 -11.04
CA TRP A 148 -2.03 -4.79 -12.08
C TRP A 148 -0.53 -4.58 -12.34
N VAL A 149 0.28 -4.40 -11.29
CA VAL A 149 1.75 -4.31 -11.43
C VAL A 149 2.31 -5.58 -12.06
N ALA A 150 1.88 -6.77 -11.61
CA ALA A 150 2.34 -8.04 -12.17
C ALA A 150 1.99 -8.20 -13.66
N LYS A 151 0.82 -7.74 -14.10
CA LYS A 151 0.39 -7.71 -15.50
C LYS A 151 1.33 -6.84 -16.33
N LEU A 152 1.53 -5.58 -15.95
CA LEU A 152 2.38 -4.65 -16.70
C LEU A 152 3.85 -5.11 -16.77
N ARG A 153 4.36 -5.79 -15.74
CA ARG A 153 5.71 -6.38 -15.79
C ARG A 153 5.86 -7.49 -16.83
N LYS A 154 4.82 -8.31 -17.03
CA LYS A 154 4.84 -9.37 -18.04
C LYS A 154 4.84 -8.80 -19.46
N GLU A 155 4.00 -7.80 -19.71
CA GLU A 155 3.92 -7.11 -21.00
C GLU A 155 5.26 -6.49 -21.43
N GLN A 156 6.06 -5.98 -20.49
CA GLN A 156 7.41 -5.46 -20.75
C GLN A 156 8.38 -6.56 -21.18
N GLY A 157 8.30 -7.73 -20.55
CA GLY A 157 9.14 -8.88 -20.88
C GLY A 157 8.84 -9.43 -22.27
N GLU A 158 7.56 -9.50 -22.64
CA GLU A 158 7.10 -9.94 -23.96
C GLU A 158 7.50 -8.95 -25.07
N THR A 159 7.35 -7.65 -24.81
CA THR A 159 7.78 -6.61 -25.77
C THR A 159 9.29 -6.65 -26.02
N SER A 160 10.08 -6.95 -24.98
CA SER A 160 11.55 -7.06 -25.09
C SER A 160 11.99 -8.28 -25.90
N LEU A 161 11.19 -9.35 -25.96
CA LEU A 161 11.45 -10.53 -26.78
C LEU A 161 11.16 -10.28 -28.26
N CYS A 162 10.11 -9.52 -28.58
CA CYS A 162 9.74 -9.18 -29.97
C CYS A 162 10.78 -8.28 -30.66
N VAL A 163 11.36 -7.31 -29.94
CA VAL A 163 12.36 -6.38 -30.51
C VAL A 163 13.69 -7.08 -30.85
N ASN A 164 13.99 -8.22 -30.21
CA ASN A 164 15.21 -8.99 -30.46
C ASN A 164 15.03 -10.11 -31.51
N GLY A 165 13.85 -10.22 -32.13
CA GLY A 165 13.52 -11.29 -33.08
C GLY A 165 13.63 -10.92 -34.57
N GLU A 166 13.98 -9.67 -34.91
CA GLU A 166 14.10 -9.19 -36.29
C GLU A 166 15.58 -8.91 -36.67
N THR A 167 16.40 -9.95 -36.66
CA THR A 167 17.70 -9.94 -37.37
C THR A 167 18.02 -11.35 -37.87
N HIS A 168 17.38 -11.78 -38.95
CA HIS A 168 17.90 -12.77 -39.89
C HIS A 168 17.33 -12.55 -41.29
#